data_AF-A0A9X2YNJ8-F1
#
_entry.id   AF-A0A9X2YNJ8-F1
#
_cell.length_a   1.000
_cell.length_b   1.000
_cell.length_c   1.000
_cell.angle_alpha   90.00
_cell.angle_beta   90.00
_cell.angle_gamma   90.00
#
_symmetry.space_group_name_H-M   'P 1'
#
loop_
_entity.id
_entity.type
_entity.pdbx_description
1 polymer ?
#
loop_
_entity_poly.entity_id
_entity_poly.type
_entity_poly.pdbx_seq_one_letter_code
_entity_poly.pdbx_strand_id
1 'polypeptide(L)'
;MPIDRITSGAERTLIENMLDRNRLALIATAQGLSDADARRRLVASLTTPISLIKHAAAAERIWFQRFWAELDASECDGYSNRDEGTFAVVDGESLADVIAEFERASARSRQIAARFALDDTKANPREGTVSMRWTLLSMIEEFARHAGHGDILREQIDQPVLRQPNA
;
A
#
# COMPACT_ATOMS: atom_id res chain seq x y z
N MET A 1 14.52 9.45 2.50
CA MET A 1 15.15 9.61 3.83
C MET A 1 14.54 8.56 4.75
N PRO A 2 15.34 7.80 5.52
CA PRO A 2 14.78 6.85 6.48
C PRO A 2 13.92 7.59 7.51
N ILE A 3 12.76 7.01 7.86
CA ILE A 3 11.91 7.54 8.92
C ILE A 3 12.35 6.90 10.23
N ASP A 4 12.78 7.73 11.18
CA ASP A 4 13.17 7.28 12.51
C ASP A 4 12.00 6.59 13.21
N ARG A 5 12.30 5.46 13.86
CA ARG A 5 11.30 4.72 14.65
C ARG A 5 11.01 5.51 15.93
N ILE A 6 9.75 5.92 16.09
CA ILE A 6 9.25 6.52 17.33
C ILE A 6 8.65 5.40 18.20
N THR A 7 9.07 5.34 19.47
CA THR A 7 8.67 4.27 20.41
C THR A 7 7.94 4.78 21.65
N SER A 8 7.78 6.09 21.81
CA SER A 8 7.01 6.72 22.90
C SER A 8 6.42 8.05 22.46
N GLY A 9 5.37 8.53 23.15
CA GLY A 9 4.69 9.79 22.85
C GLY A 9 3.19 9.64 22.67
N ALA A 10 2.56 10.62 22.01
CA ALA A 10 1.12 10.61 21.74
C ALA A 10 0.73 9.45 20.82
N GLU A 11 -0.44 8.84 21.08
CA GLU A 11 -0.96 7.69 20.33
C GLU A 11 -0.93 7.92 18.80
N ARG A 12 -1.46 9.07 18.35
CA ARG A 12 -1.50 9.43 16.92
C ARG A 12 -0.10 9.44 16.30
N THR A 13 0.87 10.03 16.98
CA THR A 13 2.25 10.11 16.48
C THR A 13 2.86 8.72 16.29
N LEU A 14 2.59 7.79 17.21
CA LEU A 14 3.07 6.42 17.11
C LEU A 14 2.42 5.65 15.95
N ILE A 15 1.10 5.77 15.81
CA ILE A 15 0.35 5.11 14.74
C ILE A 15 0.78 5.65 13.37
N GLU A 16 0.83 6.96 13.18
CA GLU A 16 1.22 7.56 11.90
C GLU A 16 2.68 7.26 11.54
N ASN A 17 3.60 7.29 12.52
CA ASN A 17 4.99 6.86 12.29
C ASN A 17 5.08 5.39 11.86
N MET A 18 4.30 4.51 12.50
CA MET A 18 4.29 3.09 12.17
C MET A 18 3.72 2.84 10.78
N LEU A 19 2.65 3.54 10.39
CA LEU A 19 2.09 3.47 9.05
C LEU A 19 3.11 3.95 8.00
N ASP A 20 3.77 5.07 8.26
CA ASP A 20 4.77 5.62 7.34
C ASP A 20 5.98 4.70 7.14
N ARG A 21 6.42 4.02 8.21
CA ARG A 21 7.48 3.01 8.10
C ARG A 21 7.04 1.81 7.26
N ASN A 22 5.77 1.38 7.32
CA ASN A 22 5.26 0.29 6.49
C ASN A 22 5.07 0.72 5.03
N ARG A 23 4.67 1.97 4.75
CA ARG A 23 4.68 2.53 3.39
C ARG A 23 6.08 2.45 2.77
N LEU A 24 7.11 2.88 3.52
CA LEU A 24 8.50 2.79 3.09
C LEU A 24 8.99 1.35 2.92
N ALA A 25 8.64 0.46 3.85
CA ALA A 25 9.01 -0.95 3.76
C ALA A 25 8.45 -1.57 2.48
N LEU A 26 7.18 -1.30 2.15
CA LEU A 26 6.57 -1.79 0.93
C LEU A 26 7.29 -1.28 -0.33
N ILE A 27 7.62 0.02 -0.41
CA ILE A 27 8.41 0.58 -1.53
C ILE A 27 9.76 -0.11 -1.64
N ALA A 28 10.45 -0.34 -0.52
CA ALA A 28 11.77 -0.97 -0.50
C ALA A 28 11.77 -2.37 -1.14
N THR A 29 10.67 -3.13 -1.03
CA THR A 29 10.57 -4.46 -1.64
C THR A 29 10.71 -4.44 -3.17
N ALA A 30 10.26 -3.36 -3.82
CA ALA A 30 10.29 -3.24 -5.28
C ALA A 30 11.40 -2.30 -5.77
N GLN A 31 11.89 -1.39 -4.93
CA GLN A 31 12.85 -0.37 -5.33
C GLN A 31 14.11 -0.97 -5.95
N GLY A 32 14.55 -0.39 -7.07
CA GLY A 32 15.73 -0.83 -7.82
C GLY A 32 15.51 -2.01 -8.77
N LEU A 33 14.32 -2.62 -8.80
CA LEU A 33 13.99 -3.61 -9.82
C LEU A 33 13.82 -2.96 -11.20
N SER A 34 14.10 -3.74 -12.24
CA SER A 34 13.66 -3.41 -13.60
C SER A 34 12.14 -3.54 -13.70
N ASP A 35 11.50 -2.85 -14.65
CA ASP A 35 10.06 -3.02 -14.91
C ASP A 35 9.72 -4.47 -15.25
N ALA A 36 10.63 -5.18 -15.94
CA ALA A 36 10.47 -6.58 -16.26
C ALA A 36 10.44 -7.44 -14.98
N ASP A 37 11.39 -7.26 -14.07
CA ASP A 37 11.44 -8.01 -12.81
C ASP A 37 10.28 -7.67 -11.89
N ALA A 38 9.91 -6.39 -11.82
CA ALA A 38 8.80 -5.94 -11.01
C ALA A 38 7.45 -6.52 -11.47
N ARG A 39 7.33 -6.91 -12.74
CA ARG A 39 6.16 -7.56 -13.35
C ARG A 39 6.22 -9.08 -13.31
N ARG A 40 7.31 -9.70 -12.83
CA ARG A 40 7.42 -11.16 -12.79
C ARG A 40 6.38 -11.75 -11.84
N ARG A 41 5.57 -12.65 -12.39
CA ARG A 41 4.63 -13.48 -11.63
C ARG A 41 5.34 -14.72 -11.13
N LEU A 42 5.58 -14.76 -9.83
CA LEU A 42 6.32 -15.84 -9.16
C LEU A 42 5.43 -16.74 -8.28
N VAL A 43 4.16 -16.35 -8.12
CA VAL A 43 3.14 -17.08 -7.38
C VAL A 43 1.87 -17.20 -8.21
N ALA A 44 0.98 -18.12 -7.83
CA ALA A 44 -0.24 -18.40 -8.58
C ALA A 44 -1.27 -17.26 -8.54
N SER A 45 -1.22 -16.35 -7.55
CA SER A 45 -2.06 -15.15 -7.50
C SER A 45 -1.63 -14.11 -8.54
N LEU A 46 -2.35 -12.99 -8.63
CA LEU A 46 -1.94 -11.81 -9.42
C LEU A 46 -0.78 -11.03 -8.78
N THR A 47 -0.21 -11.53 -7.68
CA THR A 47 0.79 -10.83 -6.89
C THR A 47 2.15 -10.81 -7.61
N THR A 48 2.59 -9.59 -7.90
CA THR A 48 3.91 -9.21 -8.42
C THR A 48 4.44 -8.03 -7.58
N PRO A 49 5.76 -7.74 -7.59
CA PRO A 49 6.27 -6.57 -6.87
C PRO A 49 5.54 -5.27 -7.23
N ILE A 50 5.32 -4.99 -8.51
CA ILE A 50 4.64 -3.76 -8.95
C ILE A 50 3.14 -3.74 -8.59
N SER A 51 2.45 -4.90 -8.66
CA SER A 51 1.03 -4.95 -8.30
C SER A 51 0.79 -4.71 -6.81
N LEU A 52 1.75 -5.07 -5.93
CA LEU A 52 1.66 -4.79 -4.50
C LEU A 52 1.68 -3.28 -4.22
N ILE A 53 2.56 -2.54 -4.91
CA ILE A 53 2.61 -1.07 -4.81
C ILE A 53 1.31 -0.45 -5.36
N LYS A 54 0.84 -0.95 -6.52
CA LYS A 54 -0.41 -0.48 -7.15
C LYS A 54 -1.62 -0.68 -6.23
N HIS A 55 -1.72 -1.86 -5.63
CA HIS A 55 -2.77 -2.19 -4.68
C HIS A 55 -2.73 -1.29 -3.45
N ALA A 56 -1.54 -1.02 -2.91
CA ALA A 56 -1.39 -0.11 -1.77
C ALA A 56 -1.84 1.32 -2.10
N ALA A 57 -1.53 1.84 -3.30
CA ALA A 57 -2.05 3.13 -3.76
C ALA A 57 -3.58 3.15 -3.85
N ALA A 58 -4.20 2.07 -4.33
CA ALA A 58 -5.65 1.96 -4.34
C ALA A 58 -6.26 1.87 -2.93
N ALA A 59 -5.61 1.14 -2.01
CA ALA A 59 -6.05 1.04 -0.61
C ALA A 59 -6.07 2.41 0.08
N GLU A 60 -5.04 3.23 -0.14
CA GLU A 60 -5.00 4.63 0.33
C GLU A 60 -6.22 5.43 -0.17
N ARG A 61 -6.55 5.32 -1.46
CA ARG A 61 -7.69 6.03 -2.05
C ARG A 61 -9.01 5.53 -1.51
N ILE A 62 -9.19 4.21 -1.42
CA ILE A 62 -10.44 3.59 -0.95
C ILE A 62 -10.75 4.06 0.48
N TRP A 63 -9.75 4.07 1.36
CA TRP A 63 -9.97 4.43 2.76
C TRP A 63 -10.00 5.92 2.99
N PHE A 64 -9.00 6.67 2.52
CA PHE A 64 -8.92 8.09 2.84
C PHE A 64 -9.73 8.94 1.88
N GLN A 65 -9.63 8.72 0.57
CA GLN A 65 -10.30 9.57 -0.42
C GLN A 65 -11.79 9.24 -0.56
N ARG A 66 -12.14 7.98 -0.83
CA ARG A 66 -13.53 7.56 -1.03
C ARG A 66 -14.33 7.52 0.27
N PHE A 67 -13.77 6.97 1.35
CA PHE A 67 -14.52 6.75 2.60
C PHE A 67 -14.43 7.95 3.56
N TRP A 68 -13.23 8.38 3.96
CA TRP A 68 -13.10 9.49 4.90
C TRP A 68 -13.40 10.86 4.30
N ALA A 69 -12.91 11.14 3.10
CA ALA A 69 -13.17 12.41 2.41
C ALA A 69 -14.44 12.40 1.54
N GLU A 70 -15.12 11.25 1.42
CA GLU A 70 -16.39 11.10 0.68
C GLU A 70 -16.31 11.56 -0.78
N LEU A 71 -15.12 11.47 -1.38
CA LEU A 71 -14.91 11.85 -2.76
C LEU A 71 -15.55 10.83 -3.71
N ASP A 72 -16.02 11.30 -4.86
CA ASP A 72 -16.37 10.44 -5.96
C ASP A 72 -15.14 9.80 -6.62
N ALA A 73 -15.33 8.73 -7.39
CA ALA A 73 -14.24 8.08 -8.13
C ALA A 73 -13.50 9.05 -9.06
N SER A 74 -14.24 9.98 -9.69
CA SER A 74 -13.69 10.97 -10.61
C SER A 74 -12.83 12.04 -9.93
N GLU A 75 -12.95 12.19 -8.61
CA GLU A 75 -12.20 13.18 -7.82
C GLU A 75 -10.97 12.57 -7.12
N CYS A 76 -10.87 11.25 -7.16
CA CYS A 76 -9.72 10.51 -6.67
C CYS A 76 -8.54 10.66 -7.63
N ASP A 77 -7.32 10.69 -7.10
CA ASP A 77 -6.09 10.83 -7.89
C ASP A 77 -5.60 9.50 -8.53
N GLY A 78 -6.54 8.61 -8.85
CA GLY A 78 -6.30 7.32 -9.50
C GLY A 78 -7.33 6.27 -9.13
N TYR A 79 -7.03 5.02 -9.44
CA TYR A 79 -7.98 3.91 -9.27
C TYR A 79 -8.37 3.70 -7.81
N SER A 80 -9.67 3.71 -7.52
CA SER A 80 -10.21 3.73 -6.16
C SER A 80 -11.37 2.76 -5.94
N ASN A 81 -11.58 1.78 -6.82
CA ASN A 81 -12.65 0.80 -6.66
C ASN A 81 -12.16 -0.36 -5.77
N ARG A 82 -13.07 -0.87 -4.92
CA ARG A 82 -12.78 -1.98 -4.00
C ARG A 82 -13.07 -3.32 -4.68
N ASP A 83 -12.22 -3.69 -5.64
CA ASP A 83 -12.30 -4.92 -6.43
C ASP A 83 -10.90 -5.44 -6.82
N GLU A 84 -10.85 -6.46 -7.69
CA GLU A 84 -9.60 -7.09 -8.17
C GLU A 84 -8.74 -6.15 -9.02
N GLY A 85 -9.32 -5.08 -9.58
CA GLY A 85 -8.61 -4.08 -10.39
C GLY A 85 -7.52 -3.35 -9.62
N THR A 86 -7.53 -3.41 -8.29
CA THR A 86 -6.46 -2.86 -7.45
C THR A 86 -5.09 -3.51 -7.67
N PHE A 87 -5.04 -4.74 -8.19
CA PHE A 87 -3.79 -5.42 -8.56
C PHE A 87 -3.46 -5.30 -10.06
N ALA A 88 -4.34 -4.71 -10.86
CA ALA A 88 -4.14 -4.60 -12.30
C ALA A 88 -3.05 -3.57 -12.61
N VAL A 89 -2.00 -4.01 -13.29
CA VAL A 89 -0.92 -3.16 -13.79
C VAL A 89 -0.95 -3.24 -15.30
N VAL A 90 -1.34 -2.15 -15.94
CA VAL A 90 -1.53 -2.11 -17.40
C VAL A 90 -0.20 -1.96 -18.12
N ASP A 91 -0.21 -2.24 -19.42
CA ASP A 91 0.94 -2.05 -20.28
C ASP A 91 1.33 -0.56 -20.32
N GLY A 92 2.63 -0.28 -20.19
CA GLY A 92 3.18 1.08 -20.21
C GLY A 92 3.37 1.74 -18.84
N GLU A 93 2.87 1.16 -17.75
CA GLU A 93 3.17 1.67 -16.40
C GLU A 93 4.59 1.30 -15.96
N SER A 94 5.45 2.28 -15.69
CA SER A 94 6.77 1.99 -15.10
C SER A 94 6.65 1.76 -13.58
N LEU A 95 7.57 0.99 -13.01
CA LEU A 95 7.62 0.82 -11.55
C LEU A 95 7.82 2.16 -10.84
N ALA A 96 8.65 3.05 -11.42
CA ALA A 96 8.90 4.37 -10.86
C ALA A 96 7.62 5.21 -10.78
N ASP A 97 6.77 5.17 -11.82
CA ASP A 97 5.50 5.90 -11.84
C ASP A 97 4.51 5.35 -10.81
N VAL A 98 4.45 4.02 -10.65
CA VAL A 98 3.58 3.36 -9.67
C VAL A 98 4.04 3.65 -8.24
N ILE A 99 5.34 3.70 -7.97
CA ILE A 99 5.88 4.16 -6.67
C ILE A 99 5.49 5.61 -6.42
N ALA A 100 5.71 6.50 -7.39
CA ALA A 100 5.35 7.91 -7.26
C ALA A 100 3.84 8.11 -7.07
N GLU A 101 3.01 7.26 -7.69
CA GLU A 101 1.57 7.22 -7.47
C GLU A 101 1.23 6.86 -6.02
N PHE A 102 1.84 5.80 -5.47
CA PHE A 102 1.64 5.41 -4.08
C PHE A 102 2.08 6.49 -3.08
N GLU A 103 3.20 7.15 -3.35
CA GLU A 103 3.69 8.27 -2.53
C GLU A 103 2.71 9.45 -2.53
N ARG A 104 2.16 9.83 -3.71
CA ARG A 104 1.14 10.88 -3.83
C ARG A 104 -0.14 10.51 -3.08
N ALA A 105 -0.64 9.29 -3.26
CA ALA A 105 -1.83 8.80 -2.55
C ALA A 105 -1.61 8.83 -1.04
N SER A 106 -0.44 8.36 -0.56
CA SER A 106 -0.05 8.39 0.85
C SER A 106 0.01 9.82 1.41
N ALA A 107 0.54 10.78 0.65
CA ALA A 107 0.59 12.19 1.06
C ALA A 107 -0.82 12.77 1.22
N ARG A 108 -1.73 12.49 0.27
CA ARG A 108 -3.14 12.92 0.36
C ARG A 108 -3.87 12.25 1.51
N SER A 109 -3.60 10.97 1.78
CA SER A 109 -4.15 10.27 2.95
C SER A 109 -3.77 10.93 4.27
N ARG A 110 -2.51 11.38 4.44
CA ARG A 110 -2.10 12.14 5.64
C ARG A 110 -2.88 13.44 5.78
N GLN A 111 -3.05 14.19 4.68
CA GLN A 111 -3.81 15.44 4.69
C GLN A 111 -5.29 15.24 5.05
N ILE A 112 -5.88 14.12 4.64
CA ILE A 112 -7.26 13.77 4.99
C ILE A 112 -7.33 13.33 6.45
N ALA A 113 -6.45 12.40 6.87
CA ALA A 113 -6.42 11.87 8.23
C ALA A 113 -6.21 12.94 9.31
N ALA A 114 -5.48 14.01 9.00
CA ALA A 114 -5.25 15.14 9.89
C ALA A 114 -6.51 15.98 10.18
N ARG A 115 -7.59 15.82 9.40
CA ARG A 115 -8.86 16.54 9.59
C ARG A 115 -9.78 15.90 10.62
N PHE A 116 -9.46 14.68 11.05
CA PHE A 116 -10.29 13.87 11.93
C PHE A 116 -9.54 13.53 13.21
N ALA A 117 -10.22 13.49 14.35
CA ALA A 117 -9.73 12.90 15.58
C ALA A 117 -9.65 11.36 15.44
N LEU A 118 -8.86 10.70 16.30
CA LEU A 118 -8.74 9.23 16.25
C LEU A 118 -10.07 8.53 16.56
N ASP A 119 -10.90 9.14 17.41
CA ASP A 119 -12.20 8.63 17.84
C ASP A 119 -13.36 9.05 16.91
N ASP A 120 -13.11 9.85 15.88
CA ASP A 120 -14.13 10.14 14.87
C ASP A 120 -14.53 8.84 14.17
N THR A 121 -15.83 8.68 13.90
CA THR A 121 -16.39 7.48 13.29
C THR A 121 -17.29 7.79 12.09
N LYS A 122 -17.37 6.82 11.17
CA LYS A 122 -18.33 6.81 10.06
C LYS A 122 -18.92 5.41 9.91
N ALA A 123 -20.17 5.34 9.45
CA ALA A 123 -20.79 4.06 9.11
C ALA A 123 -20.27 3.55 7.76
N ASN A 124 -19.88 2.29 7.71
CA ASN A 124 -19.48 1.59 6.51
C ASN A 124 -20.40 0.36 6.30
N PRO A 125 -20.99 0.17 5.10
CA PRO A 125 -21.90 -0.95 4.85
C PRO A 125 -21.29 -2.35 5.02
N ARG A 126 -19.97 -2.49 4.87
CA ARG A 126 -19.26 -3.78 4.99
C ARG A 126 -18.63 -3.97 6.36
N GLU A 127 -18.10 -2.89 6.94
CA GLU A 127 -17.24 -2.94 8.13
C GLU A 127 -17.95 -2.46 9.41
N GLY A 128 -19.20 -1.98 9.31
CA GLY A 128 -19.93 -1.40 10.43
C GLY A 128 -19.41 0.00 10.80
N THR A 129 -19.35 0.32 12.08
CA THR A 129 -18.84 1.61 12.55
C THR A 129 -17.30 1.62 12.51
N VAL A 130 -16.73 2.44 11.65
CA VAL A 130 -15.28 2.54 11.44
C VAL A 130 -14.75 3.83 12.06
N SER A 131 -13.76 3.73 12.94
CA SER A 131 -13.04 4.88 13.50
C SER A 131 -11.78 5.23 12.71
N MET A 132 -11.33 6.48 12.77
CA MET A 132 -10.07 6.90 12.15
C MET A 132 -8.89 6.09 12.72
N ARG A 133 -8.91 5.81 14.03
CA ARG A 133 -7.94 4.92 14.68
C ARG A 133 -7.92 3.55 14.03
N TRP A 134 -9.08 2.93 13.85
CA TRP A 134 -9.16 1.62 13.22
C TRP A 134 -8.64 1.68 11.77
N THR A 135 -9.03 2.69 10.98
CA THR A 135 -8.53 2.83 9.61
C THR A 135 -7.01 2.89 9.55
N LEU A 136 -6.37 3.70 10.41
CA LEU A 136 -4.90 3.78 10.43
C LEU A 136 -4.25 2.45 10.83
N LEU A 137 -4.82 1.75 11.83
CA LEU A 137 -4.33 0.43 12.24
C LEU A 137 -4.52 -0.63 11.14
N SER A 138 -5.65 -0.64 10.45
CA SER A 138 -5.90 -1.54 9.33
C SER A 138 -4.95 -1.29 8.16
N MET A 139 -4.61 -0.03 7.89
CA MET A 139 -3.62 0.30 6.87
C MET A 139 -2.21 -0.15 7.25
N ILE A 140 -1.85 -0.11 8.55
CA ILE A 140 -0.60 -0.70 9.05
C ILE A 140 -0.58 -2.21 8.81
N GLU A 141 -1.66 -2.90 9.18
CA GLU A 141 -1.79 -4.35 9.01
C GLU A 141 -1.69 -4.74 7.53
N GLU A 142 -2.38 -4.02 6.65
CA GLU A 142 -2.40 -4.23 5.21
C GLU A 142 -0.99 -4.12 4.60
N PHE A 143 -0.29 -3.02 4.91
CA PHE A 143 1.02 -2.78 4.33
C PHE A 143 2.11 -3.66 4.92
N ALA A 144 2.05 -3.98 6.22
CA ALA A 144 2.99 -4.93 6.81
C ALA A 144 2.87 -6.31 6.17
N ARG A 145 1.64 -6.77 5.91
CA ARG A 145 1.38 -8.06 5.25
C ARG A 145 1.91 -8.07 3.81
N HIS A 146 1.63 -7.02 3.05
CA HIS A 146 2.11 -6.91 1.67
C HIS A 146 3.61 -6.69 1.55
N ALA A 147 4.24 -5.99 2.50
CA ALA A 147 5.69 -5.88 2.57
C ALA A 147 6.32 -7.27 2.76
N GLY A 148 5.77 -8.10 3.66
CA GLY A 148 6.22 -9.48 3.81
C GLY A 148 6.07 -10.32 2.53
N HIS A 149 4.97 -10.16 1.78
CA HIS A 149 4.85 -10.78 0.45
C HIS A 149 5.89 -10.26 -0.54
N GLY A 150 6.16 -8.95 -0.53
CA GLY A 150 7.17 -8.32 -1.37
C GLY A 150 8.58 -8.81 -1.06
N ASP A 151 8.93 -9.02 0.20
CA ASP A 151 10.23 -9.56 0.62
C ASP A 151 10.48 -10.96 0.04
N ILE A 152 9.48 -11.85 0.09
CA ILE A 152 9.57 -13.20 -0.48
C ILE A 152 9.72 -13.17 -2.01
N LEU A 153 9.00 -12.27 -2.68
CA LEU A 153 9.16 -12.07 -4.12
C LEU A 153 10.56 -11.54 -4.44
N ARG A 154 11.08 -10.63 -3.62
CA ARG A 154 12.41 -10.05 -3.82
C ARG A 154 13.51 -11.09 -3.63
N GLU A 155 13.40 -11.94 -2.62
CA GLU A 155 14.29 -13.08 -2.41
C GLU A 155 14.37 -13.97 -3.66
N GLN A 156 13.23 -14.31 -4.27
CA GLN A 156 13.17 -15.13 -5.48
C GLN A 156 13.70 -14.45 -6.76
N ILE A 157 13.68 -13.12 -6.81
CA ILE A 157 14.22 -12.35 -7.94
C ILE A 157 15.75 -12.21 -7.81
N ASP A 158 16.22 -11.79 -6.64
CA ASP A 158 17.63 -11.50 -6.39
C ASP A 158 18.46 -12.77 -6.25
N GLN A 159 17.87 -13.83 -5.69
CA GLN A 159 18.46 -15.17 -5.64
C GLN A 159 17.63 -16.10 -6.51
N PRO A 160 17.89 -16.16 -7.84
CA PRO A 160 17.25 -17.17 -8.66
C PRO A 160 17.64 -18.53 -8.07
N VAL A 161 16.68 -19.21 -7.44
CA VAL A 161 16.83 -20.60 -7.02
C VAL A 161 17.41 -21.32 -8.22
N LEU A 162 18.58 -21.92 -8.07
CA LEU A 162 19.14 -22.83 -9.06
C LEU A 162 18.08 -23.92 -9.24
N ARG A 163 17.22 -23.76 -10.25
CA ARG A 163 16.30 -24.80 -10.66
C ARG A 163 17.19 -25.96 -11.05
N GLN A 164 17.25 -26.99 -10.22
CA GLN A 164 17.81 -28.25 -10.67
C GLN A 164 17.00 -28.68 -11.90
N PRO A 165 17.64 -28.91 -13.05
CA PRO A 165 16.93 -29.36 -14.23
C PRO A 165 16.38 -30.76 -13.95
N ASN A 166 15.05 -30.83 -13.80
CA ASN A 166 14.19 -32.02 -13.81
C ASN A 166 14.59 -33.18 -12.87
N ALA A 167 13.75 -33.43 -11.86
CA ALA A 167 13.51 -34.77 -11.33
C ALA A 167 12.12 -35.23 -11.81
#